data_AF-U9SQT9-F1
#
_entry.id   AF-U9SQT9-F1
#
_cell.length_a   1.000
_cell.length_b   1.000
_cell.length_c   1.000
_cell.angle_alpha   90.00
_cell.angle_beta   90.00
_cell.angle_gamma   90.00
#
_symmetry.space_group_name_H-M   'P 1'
#
loop_
_entity.id
_entity.type
_entity.pdbx_description
1 polymer ?
#
loop_
_entity_poly.entity_id
_entity_poly.type
_entity_poly.pdbx_seq_one_letter_code
_entity_poly.pdbx_strand_id
1 'polypeptide(L)'
;MFHGTTSYCTPERFVEELSYSQENEEEEIKERFHVERKFCEKDCGLCGIVQQGNKTKYTKTKSLFKKNRMWFANDPCTSLYYCNGVVVKSVKTMFVVDVIKKAPKGILIVNKEKATLPRFLILFEMSECYT
;
A
#
# COMPACT_ATOMS: atom_id res chain seq x y z
N MET A 1 3.30 0.65 12.49
CA MET A 1 4.42 0.12 11.68
C MET A 1 4.15 0.44 10.22
N PHE A 2 5.16 0.39 9.36
CA PHE A 2 5.07 0.56 7.92
C PHE A 2 5.08 -0.79 7.21
N HIS A 3 4.31 -0.90 6.13
CA HIS A 3 4.23 -2.06 5.26
C HIS A 3 4.41 -1.60 3.80
N GLY A 4 5.57 -1.90 3.23
CA GLY A 4 5.81 -1.71 1.81
C GLY A 4 5.17 -2.85 1.01
N THR A 5 4.50 -2.52 -0.09
CA THR A 5 3.81 -3.50 -0.93
C THR A 5 4.18 -3.36 -2.40
N THR A 6 3.97 -4.42 -3.17
CA THR A 6 3.88 -4.30 -4.62
C THR A 6 2.53 -3.76 -5.05
N SER A 7 2.53 -3.01 -6.13
CA SER A 7 1.35 -2.53 -6.84
C SER A 7 1.56 -2.77 -8.34
N TYR A 8 0.79 -3.69 -8.90
CA TYR A 8 0.82 -3.98 -10.34
C TYR A 8 0.00 -2.96 -11.15
N CYS A 9 -0.85 -2.16 -10.50
CA CYS A 9 -1.56 -1.01 -11.09
C CYS A 9 -0.78 0.30 -11.00
N THR A 10 -1.32 1.33 -11.64
CA THR A 10 -1.01 2.76 -11.52
C THR A 10 -1.56 3.30 -10.20
N PRO A 11 -0.74 3.53 -9.15
CA PRO A 11 -1.24 4.07 -7.88
C PRO A 11 -1.76 5.50 -7.98
N GLU A 12 -1.30 6.27 -8.96
CA GLU A 12 -1.64 7.67 -9.25
C GLU A 12 -3.15 7.89 -9.37
N ARG A 13 -3.90 6.88 -9.84
CA ARG A 13 -5.37 6.94 -9.94
C ARG A 13 -6.05 7.22 -8.58
N PHE A 14 -5.44 6.84 -7.47
CA PHE A 14 -5.96 7.14 -6.14
C PHE A 14 -5.74 8.60 -5.72
N VAL A 15 -4.81 9.31 -6.38
CA VAL A 15 -4.55 10.74 -6.19
C VAL A 15 -5.45 11.56 -7.09
N GLU A 16 -5.51 11.24 -8.38
CA GLU A 16 -6.35 11.95 -9.37
C GLU A 16 -7.82 11.96 -8.97
N GLU A 17 -8.34 10.83 -8.46
CA GLU A 17 -9.70 10.73 -7.93
C GLU A 17 -9.95 11.65 -6.72
N LEU A 18 -8.94 11.89 -5.86
CA LEU A 18 -9.07 12.79 -4.71
C LEU A 18 -9.08 14.25 -5.15
N SER A 19 -8.19 14.64 -6.06
CA SER A 19 -8.14 16.01 -6.59
C SER A 19 -9.43 16.39 -7.30
N TYR A 20 -9.95 15.49 -8.15
CA TYR A 20 -11.24 15.68 -8.82
C TYR A 20 -12.40 15.84 -7.83
N SER A 21 -12.38 15.11 -6.71
CA SER A 21 -13.44 15.22 -5.69
C SER A 21 -13.40 16.57 -4.97
N GLN A 22 -12.21 17.14 -4.73
CA GLN A 22 -12.04 18.43 -4.05
C GLN A 22 -12.46 19.62 -4.93
N GLU A 23 -12.11 19.59 -6.21
CA GLU A 23 -12.45 20.67 -7.16
C GLU A 23 -13.96 20.79 -7.42
N ASN A 24 -14.70 19.68 -7.34
CA ASN A 24 -16.15 19.65 -7.60
C ASN A 24 -17.02 19.72 -6.32
N GLU A 25 -16.42 19.78 -5.13
CA GLU A 25 -17.17 20.02 -3.87
C GLU A 25 -17.62 21.49 -3.72
N GLU A 26 -17.01 22.42 -4.46
CA GLU A 26 -17.38 23.85 -4.46
C GLU A 26 -18.57 24.18 -5.39
N GLU A 27 -18.90 23.32 -6.36
CA GLU A 27 -20.04 23.47 -7.27
C GLU A 27 -21.06 22.33 -7.12
N GLU A 28 -22.07 22.60 -6.31
CA GLU A 28 -23.36 21.89 -6.23
C GLU A 28 -23.42 20.49 -5.60
N ILE A 29 -24.37 20.39 -4.67
CA ILE A 29 -25.05 19.16 -4.25
C ILE A 29 -25.62 18.46 -5.48
N LYS A 30 -24.84 17.60 -6.13
CA LYS A 30 -25.30 16.72 -7.21
C LYS A 30 -24.86 15.30 -6.89
N GLU A 31 -25.82 14.39 -7.00
CA GLU A 31 -25.78 12.94 -6.84
C GLU A 31 -24.38 12.35 -6.64
N ARG A 32 -24.17 11.65 -5.52
CA ARG A 32 -22.94 10.91 -5.20
C ARG A 32 -22.47 10.11 -6.42
N PHE A 33 -21.62 10.72 -7.25
CA PHE A 33 -20.82 10.04 -8.24
C PHE A 33 -19.86 9.18 -7.44
N HIS A 34 -20.32 7.99 -7.08
CA HIS A 34 -19.44 6.90 -6.71
C HIS A 34 -18.61 6.62 -7.95
N VAL A 35 -17.47 7.30 -8.08
CA VAL A 35 -16.42 6.89 -9.00
C VAL A 35 -16.09 5.46 -8.58
N GLU A 36 -16.54 4.50 -9.38
CA GLU A 36 -16.39 3.09 -9.07
C GLU A 36 -14.90 2.76 -9.14
N ARG A 37 -14.26 2.72 -7.97
CA ARG A 37 -12.83 2.47 -7.86
C ARG A 37 -12.51 1.14 -8.53
N LYS A 38 -11.85 1.18 -9.70
CA LYS A 38 -11.45 -0.03 -10.42
C LYS A 38 -10.28 -0.71 -9.74
N PHE A 39 -10.55 -1.56 -8.76
CA PHE A 39 -9.53 -2.37 -8.12
C PHE A 39 -9.05 -3.49 -9.03
N CYS A 40 -7.76 -3.84 -8.96
CA CYS A 40 -7.25 -5.00 -9.69
C CYS A 40 -7.91 -6.29 -9.20
N GLU A 41 -8.27 -7.17 -10.13
CA GLU A 41 -8.91 -8.44 -9.79
C GLU A 41 -7.95 -9.45 -9.15
N LYS A 42 -6.64 -9.39 -9.47
CA LYS A 42 -5.67 -10.40 -9.00
C LYS A 42 -4.43 -9.78 -8.39
N ASP A 43 -4.16 -10.18 -7.14
CA ASP A 43 -2.82 -10.22 -6.53
C ASP A 43 -2.02 -8.92 -6.45
N CYS A 44 -2.66 -7.79 -6.70
CA CYS A 44 -2.12 -6.45 -6.48
C CYS A 44 -2.13 -6.13 -4.99
N GLY A 45 -0.96 -5.84 -4.42
CA GLY A 45 -0.86 -5.58 -3.00
C GLY A 45 -1.54 -4.29 -2.57
N LEU A 46 -1.43 -3.21 -3.36
CA LEU A 46 -2.19 -1.97 -3.12
C LEU A 46 -3.71 -2.22 -3.11
N CYS A 47 -4.27 -2.72 -4.22
CA CYS A 47 -5.72 -2.87 -4.34
C CYS A 47 -6.27 -3.90 -3.34
N GLY A 48 -5.55 -5.01 -3.18
CA GLY A 48 -5.93 -6.08 -2.27
C GLY A 48 -5.94 -5.64 -0.81
N ILE A 49 -4.93 -4.89 -0.37
CA ILE A 49 -4.87 -4.37 1.01
C ILE A 49 -5.96 -3.33 1.26
N VAL A 50 -6.21 -2.42 0.30
CA VAL A 50 -7.30 -1.44 0.43
C VAL A 50 -8.66 -2.12 0.56
N GLN A 51 -8.93 -3.16 -0.23
CA GLN A 51 -10.24 -3.82 -0.23
C GLN A 51 -10.44 -4.83 0.91
N GLN A 52 -9.39 -5.54 1.29
CA GLN A 52 -9.52 -6.76 2.11
C GLN A 52 -8.60 -6.78 3.33
N GLY A 53 -7.86 -5.69 3.57
CA GLY A 53 -6.83 -5.62 4.60
C GLY A 53 -5.57 -6.41 4.24
N ASN A 54 -4.62 -6.44 5.17
CA ASN A 54 -3.38 -7.18 4.98
C ASN A 54 -3.65 -8.68 4.90
N LYS A 55 -3.28 -9.26 3.75
CA LYS A 55 -3.24 -10.71 3.55
C LYS A 55 -1.89 -11.14 3.01
N THR A 56 -1.40 -12.31 3.40
CA THR A 56 -0.14 -12.89 2.92
C THR A 56 -0.08 -13.06 1.41
N LYS A 57 -1.22 -13.20 0.70
CA LYS A 57 -1.28 -13.22 -0.77
C LYS A 57 -0.91 -11.88 -1.43
N TYR A 58 -1.05 -10.77 -0.70
CA TYR A 58 -0.80 -9.41 -1.17
C TYR A 58 0.62 -8.90 -0.88
N THR A 59 1.43 -9.70 -0.18
CA THR A 59 2.82 -9.30 0.09
C THR A 59 3.69 -9.35 -1.16
N LYS A 60 4.74 -8.52 -1.16
CA LYS A 60 5.79 -8.54 -2.18
C LYS A 60 6.59 -9.84 -2.18
N THR A 61 6.90 -10.40 -1.01
CA THR A 61 7.81 -11.56 -0.94
C THR A 61 7.07 -12.85 -1.27
N LYS A 62 6.71 -13.02 -2.54
CA LYS A 62 6.14 -14.24 -3.09
C LYS A 62 7.24 -15.27 -3.31
N SER A 63 6.99 -16.53 -2.93
CA SER A 63 7.91 -17.63 -3.19
C SER A 63 7.15 -18.89 -3.56
N LEU A 64 7.61 -19.61 -4.58
CA LEU A 64 7.04 -20.90 -4.99
C LEU A 64 7.38 -22.03 -4.01
N PHE A 65 8.51 -21.91 -3.30
CA PHE A 65 9.03 -22.98 -2.42
C PHE A 65 8.93 -22.63 -0.93
N LYS A 66 8.51 -21.40 -0.58
CA LYS A 66 8.42 -20.92 0.80
C LYS A 66 7.11 -20.18 1.01
N LYS A 67 6.61 -20.19 2.25
CA LYS A 67 5.43 -19.40 2.62
C LYS A 67 5.70 -17.91 2.39
N ASN A 68 4.71 -17.22 1.81
CA ASN A 68 4.72 -15.76 1.67
C ASN A 68 4.89 -15.10 3.04
N ARG A 69 5.67 -14.02 3.09
CA ARG A 69 5.95 -13.29 4.33
C ARG A 69 5.53 -11.83 4.22
N MET A 70 4.80 -11.32 5.20
CA MET A 70 4.57 -9.88 5.36
C MET A 70 5.67 -9.32 6.25
N TRP A 71 6.22 -8.18 5.82
CA TRP A 71 7.26 -7.45 6.52
C TRP A 71 6.66 -6.14 7.02
N PHE A 72 6.80 -5.88 8.31
CA PHE A 72 6.41 -4.64 8.96
C PHE A 72 7.63 -4.05 9.65
N ALA A 73 7.87 -2.76 9.48
CA ALA A 73 9.00 -2.07 10.11
C ALA A 73 8.52 -0.81 10.85
N ASN A 74 9.19 -0.42 11.95
CA ASN A 74 8.95 0.88 12.59
C ASN A 74 9.55 2.02 11.77
N ASP A 75 10.64 1.74 11.05
CA ASP A 75 11.31 2.67 10.15
C ASP A 75 10.75 2.53 8.71
N PRO A 76 10.24 3.62 8.09
CA PRO A 76 9.72 3.58 6.73
C PRO A 76 10.80 3.29 5.68
N CYS A 77 12.07 3.66 5.91
CA CYS A 77 13.16 3.38 4.98
C CYS A 77 13.39 1.87 4.81
N THR A 78 13.27 1.11 5.89
CA THR A 78 13.27 -0.36 5.83
C THR A 78 12.12 -0.90 4.98
N SER A 79 10.92 -0.32 5.09
CA SER A 79 9.75 -0.71 4.28
C SER A 79 9.82 -0.26 2.82
N LEU A 80 10.57 0.81 2.51
CA LEU A 80 10.75 1.35 1.16
C LEU A 80 11.27 0.30 0.18
N TYR A 81 12.22 -0.54 0.60
CA TYR A 81 12.74 -1.65 -0.22
C TYR A 81 11.64 -2.60 -0.72
N TYR A 82 10.49 -2.61 -0.05
CA TYR A 82 9.34 -3.45 -0.38
C TYR A 82 8.28 -2.74 -1.25
N CYS A 83 8.46 -1.46 -1.59
CA CYS A 83 7.58 -0.70 -2.48
C CYS A 83 7.99 -0.91 -3.96
N ASN A 84 7.50 -1.97 -4.61
CA ASN A 84 7.71 -2.34 -6.03
C ASN A 84 9.12 -2.70 -6.57
N GLY A 85 10.23 -2.45 -5.88
CA GLY A 85 11.55 -2.89 -6.41
C GLY A 85 11.93 -2.23 -7.75
N VAL A 86 12.73 -2.92 -8.58
CA VAL A 86 13.49 -2.37 -9.75
C VAL A 86 12.62 -1.84 -10.91
N VAL A 87 11.31 -2.11 -10.95
CA VAL A 87 10.42 -1.43 -11.91
C VAL A 87 10.13 -0.03 -11.36
N VAL A 88 10.76 0.97 -11.97
CA VAL A 88 10.65 2.37 -11.58
C VAL A 88 9.26 2.88 -11.96
N LYS A 89 8.26 2.60 -11.12
CA LYS A 89 7.06 3.43 -11.07
C LYS A 89 7.40 4.73 -10.36
N SER A 90 6.90 5.84 -10.89
CA SER A 90 7.06 7.18 -10.31
C SER A 90 6.42 7.20 -8.92
N VAL A 91 5.15 6.80 -8.79
CA VAL A 91 4.49 6.68 -7.48
C VAL A 91 4.68 5.30 -6.84
N LYS A 92 5.16 5.33 -5.60
CA LYS A 92 5.31 4.21 -4.68
C LYS A 92 4.19 4.20 -3.66
N THR A 93 3.92 3.02 -3.12
CA THR A 93 2.83 2.79 -2.16
C THR A 93 3.32 2.13 -0.89
N MET A 94 2.98 2.71 0.25
CA MET A 94 3.30 2.18 1.57
C MET A 94 2.08 2.32 2.48
N PHE A 95 1.86 1.37 3.36
CA PHE A 95 0.80 1.46 4.36
C PHE A 95 1.38 1.74 5.75
N VAL A 96 0.71 2.60 6.51
CA VAL A 96 0.83 2.63 7.96
C VAL A 96 -0.16 1.63 8.54
N VAL A 97 0.33 0.73 9.37
CA VAL A 97 -0.37 -0.45 9.86
C VAL A 97 -0.25 -0.52 11.38
N ASP A 98 -1.38 -0.61 12.06
CA ASP A 98 -1.41 -1.03 13.47
C ASP A 98 -1.25 -2.55 13.53
N VAL A 99 -0.34 -3.02 14.38
CA VAL A 99 -0.05 -4.46 14.53
C VAL A 99 -0.24 -4.87 15.98
N ILE A 100 -1.14 -5.82 16.24
CA ILE A 100 -1.40 -6.37 17.58
C ILE A 100 -0.33 -7.42 17.94
N LYS A 101 0.94 -7.09 17.73
CA LYS A 101 2.08 -7.91 18.14
C LYS A 101 3.30 -7.03 18.36
N LYS A 102 3.97 -7.20 19.50
CA LYS A 102 5.24 -6.50 19.79
C LYS A 102 6.31 -6.88 18.76
N ALA A 103 7.08 -5.88 18.34
CA ALA A 103 8.23 -6.01 17.44
C ALA A 103 9.50 -5.45 18.13
N PRO A 104 10.18 -6.23 19.01
CA PRO A 104 11.23 -5.69 19.89
C PRO A 104 12.42 -5.08 19.14
N LYS A 105 12.71 -5.56 17.93
CA LYS A 105 13.80 -5.07 17.08
C LYS A 105 13.33 -4.06 16.02
N GLY A 106 12.13 -3.52 16.16
CA GLY A 106 11.51 -2.63 15.18
C GLY A 106 11.09 -3.28 13.87
N ILE A 107 11.43 -4.55 13.63
CA ILE A 107 11.00 -5.32 12.45
C ILE A 107 10.17 -6.52 12.90
N LEU A 108 9.07 -6.76 12.21
CA LEU A 108 8.21 -7.92 12.39
C LEU A 108 7.98 -8.62 11.05
N ILE A 109 8.33 -9.90 11.00
CA ILE A 109 8.14 -10.76 9.83
C ILE A 109 7.13 -11.84 10.19
N VAL A 110 6.08 -12.00 9.38
CA VAL A 110 5.01 -12.97 9.63
C VAL A 110 4.66 -13.72 8.36
N ASN A 111 4.37 -15.02 8.46
CA ASN A 111 4.06 -15.91 7.33
C ASN A 111 2.63 -16.45 7.37
N LYS A 112 1.77 -15.81 8.16
CA LYS A 112 0.35 -16.09 8.30
C LYS A 112 -0.39 -14.79 8.58
N GLU A 113 -1.70 -14.81 8.38
CA GLU A 113 -2.52 -13.66 8.70
C GLU A 113 -2.42 -13.31 10.19
N LYS A 114 -2.31 -12.02 10.45
CA LYS A 114 -2.17 -11.44 11.78
C LYS A 114 -3.20 -10.35 11.94
N ALA A 115 -3.60 -10.14 13.20
CA ALA A 115 -4.41 -8.98 13.55
C ALA A 115 -3.59 -7.71 13.28
N THR A 116 -3.83 -7.14 12.11
CA THR A 116 -3.23 -5.92 11.62
C THR A 116 -4.30 -5.08 10.96
N LEU A 117 -4.19 -3.76 11.10
CA LEU A 117 -5.13 -2.81 10.54
C LEU A 117 -4.35 -1.79 9.70
N PRO A 118 -4.43 -1.83 8.36
CA PRO A 118 -3.98 -0.72 7.53
C PRO A 118 -4.80 0.52 7.88
N ARG A 119 -4.13 1.59 8.31
CA ARG A 119 -4.77 2.86 8.71
C ARG A 119 -4.65 3.92 7.65
N PHE A 120 -3.45 4.07 7.11
CA PHE A 120 -3.12 5.10 6.15
C PHE A 120 -2.44 4.46 4.95
N LEU A 121 -2.83 4.90 3.76
CA LEU A 121 -2.12 4.66 2.52
C LEU A 121 -1.27 5.90 2.23
N ILE A 122 0.02 5.69 2.04
CA ILE A 122 0.97 6.72 1.61
C ILE A 122 1.30 6.46 0.14
N LEU A 123 1.04 7.46 -0.69
CA LEU A 123 1.43 7.53 -2.09
C LEU A 123 2.52 8.60 -2.20
N PHE A 124 3.67 8.26 -2.77
CA PHE A 124 4.82 9.16 -2.80
C PHE A 124 5.75 8.86 -3.96
N GLU A 125 6.48 9.87 -4.41
CA GLU A 125 7.57 9.73 -5.37
C GLU A 125 8.90 9.90 -4.65
N MET A 126 9.95 9.24 -5.16
CA MET A 126 11.31 9.54 -4.70
C MET A 126 11.83 10.68 -5.56
N SER A 127 12.10 11.83 -4.97
CA SER A 127 12.87 12.87 -5.66
C SER A 127 14.23 12.29 -6.06
N GLU A 128 14.76 12.68 -7.23
CA GLU A 128 16.18 12.46 -7.51
C GLU A 128 16.96 13.15 -6.39
N CYS A 129 17.62 12.36 -5.53
CA CYS A 129 18.58 12.91 -4.59
C CYS A 129 19.75 13.39 -5.44
N TYR A 130 19.84 14.70 -5.70
CA TYR A 130 21.10 15.31 -6.10
C TYR A 130 22.08 15.14 -4.93
N THR A 131 22.90 14.09 -4.97
CA THR A 131 24.05 13.91 -4.08
C THR A 131 25.24 14.68 -4.60
#